data_AF-A0A1J4ML64-F1
#
_entry.id   AF-A0A1J4ML64-F1
#
_cell.length_a   1.000
_cell.length_b   1.000
_cell.length_c   1.000
_cell.angle_alpha   90.00
_cell.angle_beta   90.00
_cell.angle_gamma   90.00
#
_symmetry.space_group_name_H-M   'P 1'
#
loop_
_entity.id
_entity.type
_entity.pdbx_description
1 polymer ?
#
loop_
_entity_poly.entity_id
_entity_poly.type
_entity_poly.pdbx_seq_one_letter_code
_entity_poly.pdbx_strand_id
1 'polypeptide(L)'
;MDRKDQIIQYILIRSDLGWSQGSIIAQACHASSAAIFENIEKESVKEYLREINEMRKVVLNCPDEKTLRSVSSDLKAKKILHKLWIELPENIPTCIATMMLVNAFLKCSRQNMLISPHASIFFIKNLNIQLLYKRSYRNVFERLGQKNCALLFKNHSRNFNYASCSGAKLNESRNLSKGLFGMGITICFGYFLIKKKAISVSEFCNKFENFNDWSYNLLLDQINKLIPPDNEPLLPDFDQLGYPENLPTLVVGLRGLICEITHSRKNGWGIVKRPGVDQFFNVLKNYYEIVIWSDESFPIPNEIIEKWNLPIIGILDKNHFSKTDGKLFKNLGCLGRNLNRVILVDNESYSAKIQHENSIVLPVFKGDPYDNELVSIIDLLKAAALQPGDVREYLKRFRCNNTKIGTKFNEYKKTISEKSQVQRRFSKFFLK
;
A
#
# COMPACT_ATOMS: atom_id res chain seq x y z
N MET A 1 -23.76 -10.86 34.28
CA MET A 1 -24.04 -10.10 33.04
C MET A 1 -24.19 -11.11 31.92
N ASP A 2 -25.42 -11.35 31.47
CA ASP A 2 -25.68 -12.22 30.33
C ASP A 2 -24.95 -11.71 29.10
N ARG A 3 -24.08 -12.54 28.53
CA ARG A 3 -23.45 -12.25 27.24
C ARG A 3 -24.54 -12.41 26.18
N LYS A 4 -24.97 -11.28 25.61
CA LYS A 4 -25.84 -11.20 24.42
C LYS A 4 -25.37 -12.20 23.36
N ASP A 5 -26.30 -12.95 22.79
CA ASP A 5 -25.99 -13.98 21.80
C ASP A 5 -25.33 -13.34 20.59
N GLN A 6 -24.13 -13.82 20.24
CA GLN A 6 -23.30 -13.17 19.23
C GLN A 6 -23.62 -13.76 17.86
N ILE A 7 -24.16 -12.94 16.96
CA ILE A 7 -24.45 -13.32 15.58
C ILE A 7 -23.23 -12.99 14.71
N ILE A 8 -22.72 -13.98 13.99
CA ILE A 8 -21.48 -13.85 13.20
C ILE A 8 -21.71 -14.38 11.79
N GLN A 9 -21.20 -13.64 10.80
CA GLN A 9 -20.99 -14.16 9.45
C GLN A 9 -19.56 -14.66 9.28
N TYR A 10 -19.39 -15.88 8.79
CA TYR A 10 -18.07 -16.39 8.42
C TYR A 10 -17.85 -16.28 6.91
N ILE A 11 -16.68 -15.80 6.53
CA ILE A 11 -16.27 -15.64 5.15
C ILE A 11 -14.96 -16.39 4.96
N LEU A 12 -14.93 -17.37 4.06
CA LEU A 12 -13.73 -18.12 3.70
C LEU A 12 -13.26 -17.66 2.33
N ILE A 13 -12.02 -17.21 2.25
CA ILE A 13 -11.44 -16.61 1.04
C ILE A 13 -10.28 -17.47 0.56
N ARG A 14 -10.20 -17.74 -0.74
CA ARG A 14 -9.03 -18.41 -1.34
C ARG A 14 -7.80 -17.52 -1.37
N SER A 15 -6.67 -18.05 -0.91
CA SER A 15 -5.36 -17.36 -1.01
C SER A 15 -4.53 -17.73 -2.24
N ASP A 16 -4.86 -18.80 -2.96
CA ASP A 16 -4.09 -19.30 -4.11
C ASP A 16 -4.32 -18.54 -5.43
N LEU A 17 -5.33 -17.66 -5.48
CA LEU A 17 -5.77 -17.02 -6.72
C LEU A 17 -4.73 -16.06 -7.33
N GLY A 18 -3.73 -15.60 -6.57
CA GLY A 18 -2.76 -14.60 -7.05
C GLY A 18 -3.39 -13.24 -7.36
N TRP A 19 -4.59 -12.98 -6.85
CA TRP A 19 -5.35 -11.76 -7.10
C TRP A 19 -4.97 -10.64 -6.14
N SER A 20 -5.22 -9.39 -6.55
CA SER A 20 -5.02 -8.22 -5.70
C SER A 20 -5.90 -8.27 -4.45
N GLN A 21 -5.47 -7.62 -3.35
CA GLN A 21 -6.28 -7.52 -2.13
C GLN A 21 -7.65 -6.89 -2.41
N GLY A 22 -7.72 -5.87 -3.28
CA GLY A 22 -8.99 -5.25 -3.67
C GLY A 22 -9.93 -6.22 -4.36
N SER A 23 -9.42 -7.03 -5.30
CA SER A 23 -10.19 -8.09 -5.98
C SER A 23 -10.69 -9.11 -4.97
N ILE A 24 -9.83 -9.57 -4.06
CA ILE A 24 -10.19 -10.51 -3.00
C ILE A 24 -11.29 -9.97 -2.08
N ILE A 25 -11.19 -8.69 -1.69
CA ILE A 25 -12.20 -8.01 -0.87
C ILE A 25 -13.52 -7.92 -1.63
N ALA A 26 -13.50 -7.61 -2.92
CA ALA A 26 -14.70 -7.56 -3.75
C ALA A 26 -15.43 -8.92 -3.77
N GLN A 27 -14.69 -10.02 -3.94
CA GLN A 27 -15.25 -11.38 -3.87
C GLN A 27 -15.89 -11.68 -2.51
N ALA A 28 -15.25 -11.29 -1.42
CA ALA A 28 -15.79 -11.42 -0.08
C ALA A 28 -17.08 -10.61 0.12
N CYS A 29 -17.11 -9.37 -0.39
CA CYS A 29 -18.30 -8.52 -0.37
C CYS A 29 -19.45 -9.11 -1.19
N HIS A 30 -19.17 -9.60 -2.40
CA HIS A 30 -20.18 -10.25 -3.24
C HIS A 30 -20.75 -11.51 -2.58
N ALA A 31 -19.90 -12.40 -2.08
CA ALA A 31 -20.31 -13.60 -1.36
C ALA A 31 -21.16 -13.25 -0.12
N SER A 32 -20.71 -12.27 0.67
CA SER A 32 -21.39 -11.80 1.88
C SER A 32 -22.78 -11.25 1.57
N SER A 33 -22.89 -10.36 0.59
CA SER A 33 -24.15 -9.72 0.20
C SER A 33 -25.13 -10.73 -0.40
N ALA A 34 -24.64 -11.66 -1.22
CA ALA A 34 -25.47 -12.74 -1.78
C ALA A 34 -25.98 -13.69 -0.68
N ALA A 35 -25.13 -14.07 0.29
CA ALA A 35 -25.54 -14.90 1.42
C ALA A 35 -26.61 -14.21 2.29
N ILE A 36 -26.53 -12.89 2.47
CA ILE A 36 -27.55 -12.12 3.18
C ILE A 36 -28.85 -12.07 2.38
N PHE A 37 -28.78 -11.68 1.10
CA PHE A 37 -29.94 -11.50 0.24
C PHE A 37 -30.74 -12.81 0.07
N GLU A 38 -30.06 -13.93 -0.20
CA GLU A 38 -30.70 -15.25 -0.37
C GLU A 38 -31.38 -15.75 0.91
N ASN A 39 -31.00 -15.22 2.07
CA ASN A 39 -31.50 -15.65 3.37
C ASN A 39 -32.19 -14.51 4.15
N ILE A 40 -32.60 -13.44 3.47
CA ILE A 40 -33.12 -12.21 4.11
C ILE A 40 -34.35 -12.47 4.98
N GLU A 41 -35.13 -13.51 4.67
CA GLU A 41 -36.31 -13.88 5.43
C GLU A 41 -36.02 -14.60 6.76
N LYS A 42 -34.78 -15.07 6.98
CA LYS A 42 -34.40 -15.79 8.20
C LYS A 42 -34.23 -14.82 9.37
N GLU A 43 -34.73 -15.21 10.55
CA GLU A 43 -34.73 -14.33 11.73
C GLU A 43 -33.31 -13.92 12.15
N SER A 44 -32.32 -14.81 12.08
CA SER A 44 -30.93 -14.46 12.42
C SER A 44 -30.31 -13.44 11.46
N VAL A 45 -30.78 -13.37 10.21
CA VAL A 45 -30.35 -12.35 9.24
C VAL A 45 -31.05 -11.03 9.53
N LYS A 46 -32.36 -11.05 9.83
CA LYS A 46 -33.13 -9.86 10.23
C LYS A 46 -32.56 -9.22 11.49
N GLU A 47 -32.24 -10.03 12.50
CA GLU A 47 -31.63 -9.57 13.76
C GLU A 47 -30.23 -8.98 13.53
N TYR A 48 -29.39 -9.65 12.74
CA TYR A 48 -28.08 -9.14 12.34
C TYR A 48 -28.14 -7.79 11.61
N LEU A 49 -29.15 -7.59 10.76
CA LEU A 49 -29.35 -6.32 10.03
C LEU A 49 -29.98 -5.22 10.89
N ARG A 50 -30.80 -5.55 11.90
CA ARG A 50 -31.32 -4.58 12.88
C ARG A 50 -30.17 -3.94 13.69
N GLU A 51 -29.12 -4.72 13.98
CA GLU A 51 -27.93 -4.26 14.70
C GLU A 51 -26.79 -3.87 13.75
N ILE A 52 -27.10 -3.03 12.74
CA ILE A 52 -26.16 -2.67 11.66
C ILE A 52 -24.81 -2.15 12.16
N ASN A 53 -24.79 -1.48 13.32
CA ASN A 53 -23.57 -0.91 13.92
C ASN A 53 -22.73 -1.92 14.72
N GLU A 54 -23.29 -3.09 15.05
CA GLU A 54 -22.62 -4.15 15.84
C GLU A 54 -22.39 -5.44 15.02
N MET A 55 -22.62 -5.39 13.70
CA MET A 55 -22.41 -6.51 12.79
C MET A 55 -21.00 -7.07 12.88
N ARG A 56 -20.88 -8.39 13.06
CA ARG A 56 -19.59 -9.06 13.13
C ARG A 56 -19.39 -10.05 11.99
N LYS A 57 -18.27 -9.89 11.27
CA LYS A 57 -17.79 -10.81 10.26
C LYS A 57 -16.44 -11.40 10.67
N VAL A 58 -16.23 -12.68 10.42
CA VAL A 58 -14.95 -13.36 10.63
C VAL A 58 -14.47 -13.88 9.29
N VAL A 59 -13.30 -13.38 8.87
CA VAL A 59 -12.66 -13.79 7.62
C VAL A 59 -11.63 -14.88 7.92
N LEU A 60 -11.69 -15.96 7.14
CA LEU A 60 -10.85 -17.14 7.28
C LEU A 60 -10.15 -17.40 5.95
N ASN A 61 -8.88 -17.81 6.02
CA ASN A 61 -8.11 -18.14 4.83
C ASN A 61 -8.38 -19.60 4.40
N CYS A 62 -8.63 -19.81 3.11
CA CYS A 62 -8.76 -21.09 2.46
C CYS A 62 -7.58 -21.28 1.49
N PRO A 63 -6.77 -22.34 1.63
CA PRO A 63 -5.53 -22.45 0.88
C PRO A 63 -5.73 -22.67 -0.62
N ASP A 64 -6.77 -23.40 -1.03
CA ASP A 64 -6.99 -23.80 -2.43
C ASP A 64 -8.47 -24.09 -2.76
N GLU A 65 -8.76 -24.25 -4.06
CA GLU A 65 -10.11 -24.59 -4.55
C GLU A 65 -10.67 -25.89 -3.96
N LYS A 66 -9.83 -26.91 -3.84
CA LYS A 66 -10.24 -28.25 -3.41
C LYS A 66 -10.76 -28.18 -1.97
N THR A 67 -10.06 -27.45 -1.12
CA THR A 67 -10.43 -27.18 0.26
C THR A 67 -11.71 -26.36 0.31
N LEU A 68 -11.83 -25.31 -0.51
CA LEU A 68 -13.05 -24.48 -0.56
C LEU A 68 -14.28 -25.32 -0.92
N ARG A 69 -14.19 -26.15 -1.95
CA ARG A 69 -15.28 -27.06 -2.36
C ARG A 69 -15.60 -28.12 -1.31
N SER A 70 -14.58 -28.70 -0.67
CA SER A 70 -14.77 -29.65 0.44
C SER A 70 -15.55 -29.01 1.58
N VAL A 71 -15.20 -27.77 1.95
CA VAL A 71 -15.87 -27.03 3.02
C VAL A 71 -17.32 -26.71 2.62
N SER A 72 -17.58 -26.32 1.38
CA SER A 72 -18.95 -26.13 0.91
C SER A 72 -19.76 -27.43 1.03
N SER A 73 -19.21 -28.58 0.64
CA SER A 73 -19.86 -29.88 0.80
C SER A 73 -20.15 -30.21 2.26
N ASP A 74 -19.20 -29.97 3.17
CA ASP A 74 -19.38 -30.22 4.60
C ASP A 74 -20.45 -29.31 5.22
N LEU A 75 -20.49 -28.04 4.81
CA LEU A 75 -21.53 -27.10 5.24
C LEU A 75 -22.91 -27.54 4.73
N LYS A 76 -23.01 -28.03 3.47
CA LYS A 76 -24.26 -28.61 2.93
C LYS A 76 -24.69 -29.84 3.73
N ALA A 77 -23.77 -30.76 4.01
CA ALA A 77 -24.05 -31.98 4.79
C ALA A 77 -24.54 -31.64 6.21
N LYS A 78 -24.01 -30.57 6.81
CA LYS A 78 -24.42 -30.06 8.13
C LYS A 78 -25.64 -29.14 8.08
N LYS A 79 -26.26 -28.97 6.91
CA LYS A 79 -27.41 -28.08 6.68
C LYS A 79 -27.16 -26.63 7.12
N ILE A 80 -25.90 -26.19 7.05
CA ILE A 80 -25.52 -24.80 7.29
C ILE A 80 -25.68 -24.05 5.97
N LEU A 81 -26.60 -23.09 5.95
CA LEU A 81 -26.84 -22.24 4.80
C LEU A 81 -25.60 -21.37 4.52
N HIS A 82 -25.16 -21.35 3.27
CA HIS A 82 -23.99 -20.60 2.82
C HIS A 82 -24.07 -20.36 1.31
N LYS A 83 -23.39 -19.31 0.86
CA LYS A 83 -23.15 -19.01 -0.54
C LYS A 83 -21.73 -19.41 -0.90
N LEU A 84 -21.58 -20.29 -1.89
CA LEU A 84 -20.32 -20.43 -2.64
C LEU A 84 -20.35 -19.42 -3.77
N TRP A 85 -19.44 -18.45 -3.74
CA TRP A 85 -19.31 -17.45 -4.79
C TRP A 85 -18.42 -17.98 -5.90
N ILE A 86 -18.90 -17.83 -7.13
CA ILE A 86 -18.24 -18.26 -8.34
C ILE A 86 -18.07 -17.02 -9.21
N GLU A 87 -16.82 -16.67 -9.50
CA GLU A 87 -16.52 -15.50 -10.31
C GLU A 87 -16.70 -15.82 -11.80
N LEU A 88 -17.29 -14.86 -12.52
CA LEU A 88 -17.47 -14.89 -13.97
C LEU A 88 -16.51 -13.90 -14.64
N PRO A 89 -16.09 -14.15 -15.90
CA PRO A 89 -16.51 -15.23 -16.80
C PRO A 89 -15.80 -16.58 -16.61
N GLU A 90 -14.74 -16.65 -15.81
CA GLU A 90 -13.85 -17.84 -15.71
C GLU A 90 -14.49 -19.02 -14.95
N ASN A 91 -15.62 -18.79 -14.28
CA ASN A 91 -16.39 -19.79 -13.54
C ASN A 91 -15.60 -20.46 -12.40
N ILE A 92 -14.78 -19.67 -11.71
CA ILE A 92 -13.88 -20.15 -10.65
C ILE A 92 -14.50 -19.87 -9.27
N PRO A 93 -14.56 -20.84 -8.35
CA PRO A 93 -15.06 -20.60 -6.99
C PRO A 93 -14.01 -19.84 -6.17
N THR A 94 -14.35 -18.68 -5.64
CA THR A 94 -13.37 -17.78 -4.99
C THR A 94 -13.56 -17.67 -3.48
N CYS A 95 -14.81 -17.73 -3.03
CA CYS A 95 -15.17 -17.39 -1.66
C CYS A 95 -16.40 -18.18 -1.18
N ILE A 96 -16.48 -18.45 0.12
CA ILE A 96 -17.71 -18.93 0.77
C ILE A 96 -18.13 -17.90 1.83
N ALA A 97 -19.40 -17.51 1.84
CA ALA A 97 -19.98 -16.78 2.97
C ALA A 97 -21.09 -17.61 3.61
N THR A 98 -21.05 -17.82 4.93
CA THR A 98 -22.14 -18.47 5.65
C THR A 98 -23.33 -17.51 5.81
N MET A 99 -24.50 -18.06 6.11
CA MET A 99 -25.56 -17.32 6.75
C MET A 99 -25.10 -16.85 8.15
N MET A 100 -25.84 -15.91 8.73
CA MET A 100 -25.69 -15.44 10.10
C MET A 100 -25.88 -16.58 11.09
N LEU A 101 -24.81 -16.96 11.78
CA LEU A 101 -24.80 -18.03 12.78
C LEU A 101 -24.85 -17.42 14.18
N VAL A 102 -25.78 -17.91 15.01
CA VAL A 102 -25.95 -17.49 16.40
C VAL A 102 -25.04 -18.34 17.29
N ASN A 103 -24.16 -17.72 18.07
CA ASN A 103 -23.28 -18.39 19.04
C ASN A 103 -22.39 -19.52 18.48
N ALA A 104 -22.18 -19.57 17.16
CA ALA A 104 -21.37 -20.60 16.54
C ALA A 104 -19.91 -20.18 16.43
N PHE A 105 -18.99 -21.05 16.86
CA PHE A 105 -17.56 -20.92 16.58
C PHE A 105 -17.16 -21.98 15.56
N LEU A 106 -16.77 -21.55 14.35
CA LEU A 106 -16.07 -22.43 13.42
C LEU A 106 -14.63 -22.62 13.92
N LYS A 107 -14.37 -23.75 14.60
CA LYS A 107 -13.03 -24.09 15.12
C LYS A 107 -12.28 -24.96 14.11
N CYS A 108 -11.11 -24.52 13.66
CA CYS A 108 -10.21 -25.31 12.80
C CYS A 108 -9.30 -26.18 13.68
N SER A 109 -9.19 -27.48 13.40
CA SER A 109 -8.29 -28.39 14.10
C SER A 109 -6.85 -28.17 13.63
N ARG A 110 -5.97 -27.68 14.50
CA ARG A 110 -4.54 -27.41 14.21
C ARG A 110 -3.70 -28.64 14.49
N GLN A 111 -2.97 -29.14 13.49
CA GLN A 111 -1.69 -29.81 13.73
C GLN A 111 -0.62 -29.04 12.95
N ASN A 112 0.32 -28.47 13.70
CA ASN A 112 1.58 -27.84 13.28
C ASN A 112 1.48 -26.49 12.52
N MET A 113 1.62 -25.37 13.24
CA MET A 113 2.87 -24.57 13.34
C MET A 113 2.65 -23.08 13.65
N LEU A 114 3.60 -22.53 14.43
CA LEU A 114 4.11 -21.16 14.64
C LEU A 114 3.19 -19.94 14.42
N ILE A 115 3.00 -19.18 15.52
CA ILE A 115 2.26 -17.93 15.61
C ILE A 115 3.27 -16.77 15.69
N SER A 116 3.15 -15.79 14.78
CA SER A 116 3.67 -14.43 15.00
C SER A 116 2.56 -13.56 15.61
N PRO A 117 2.85 -12.64 16.56
CA PRO A 117 1.84 -11.87 17.28
C PRO A 117 1.10 -10.79 16.46
N HIS A 118 1.37 -10.66 15.15
CA HIS A 118 0.92 -9.50 14.35
C HIS A 118 0.07 -9.82 13.10
N ALA A 119 -0.43 -11.04 12.92
CA ALA A 119 -1.26 -11.38 11.77
C ALA A 119 -2.65 -11.90 12.17
N SER A 120 -3.71 -11.18 11.74
CA SER A 120 -5.12 -11.57 11.84
C SER A 120 -5.51 -12.70 10.87
N ILE A 121 -4.56 -13.51 10.40
CA ILE A 121 -4.77 -14.51 9.34
C ILE A 121 -4.50 -15.90 9.91
N PHE A 122 -5.55 -16.71 10.02
CA PHE A 122 -5.46 -18.10 10.43
C PHE A 122 -5.26 -18.99 9.19
N PHE A 123 -4.13 -19.69 9.11
CA PHE A 123 -3.90 -20.74 8.11
C PHE A 123 -4.74 -21.98 8.43
N ILE A 124 -5.49 -22.46 7.44
CA ILE A 124 -6.27 -23.69 7.54
C ILE A 124 -5.56 -24.79 6.76
N LYS A 125 -5.06 -25.82 7.47
CA LYS A 125 -4.45 -26.99 6.84
C LYS A 125 -5.25 -28.28 6.98
N ASN A 126 -6.38 -28.28 7.70
CA ASN A 126 -7.40 -29.35 7.76
C ASN A 126 -8.62 -28.85 8.54
N LEU A 127 -9.78 -28.70 7.89
CA LEU A 127 -10.97 -28.08 8.49
C LEU A 127 -11.86 -29.15 9.12
N ASN A 128 -11.87 -29.24 10.46
CA ASN A 128 -12.78 -30.11 11.20
C ASN A 128 -13.90 -29.27 11.84
N ILE A 129 -15.02 -29.12 11.15
CA ILE A 129 -16.13 -28.24 11.57
C ILE A 129 -16.84 -28.84 12.81
N GLN A 130 -16.56 -28.34 14.00
CA GLN A 130 -17.38 -28.62 15.19
C GLN A 130 -18.32 -27.43 15.47
N LEU A 131 -19.63 -27.63 15.24
CA LEU A 131 -20.66 -26.71 15.72
C LEU A 131 -20.79 -26.90 17.23
N LEU A 132 -20.12 -26.06 18.01
CA LEU A 132 -20.31 -26.01 19.46
C LEU A 132 -21.57 -25.20 19.76
N TYR A 133 -22.71 -25.87 19.85
CA TYR A 133 -23.89 -25.29 20.50
C TYR A 133 -23.57 -25.11 21.99
N LYS A 134 -23.77 -23.89 22.50
CA LYS A 134 -23.61 -23.60 23.92
C LYS A 134 -24.58 -24.49 24.70
N ARG A 135 -24.04 -25.17 25.71
CA ARG A 135 -24.57 -26.35 26.43
C ARG A 135 -25.78 -26.05 27.33
N SER A 136 -26.56 -24.99 27.08
CA SER A 136 -27.63 -24.54 27.97
C SER A 136 -29.01 -25.12 27.63
N TYR A 137 -29.15 -25.95 26.59
CA TYR A 137 -30.41 -26.64 26.23
C TYR A 137 -30.23 -28.15 26.10
N ARG A 138 -29.61 -28.80 27.10
CA ARG A 138 -29.52 -30.26 27.15
C ARG A 138 -29.80 -30.84 28.55
N ASN A 139 -30.88 -30.37 29.19
CA ASN A 139 -31.44 -31.08 30.34
C ASN A 139 -32.26 -32.29 29.88
N VAL A 140 -31.58 -33.35 29.43
CA VAL A 140 -32.14 -34.72 29.39
C VAL A 140 -31.07 -35.81 29.61
N PHE A 141 -29.77 -35.52 29.51
CA PHE A 141 -28.72 -36.55 29.66
C PHE A 141 -27.85 -36.43 30.91
N GLU A 142 -28.41 -35.87 31.99
CA GLU A 142 -28.22 -36.55 33.26
C GLU A 142 -28.99 -37.86 33.19
N ARG A 143 -28.29 -38.92 32.82
CA ARG A 143 -28.45 -40.23 33.46
C ARG A 143 -27.31 -41.13 32.98
N LEU A 144 -26.34 -41.25 33.89
CA LEU A 144 -25.63 -42.49 34.22
C LEU A 144 -24.47 -42.93 33.30
N GLY A 145 -23.26 -42.85 33.88
CA GLY A 145 -22.15 -43.78 33.67
C GLY A 145 -21.16 -43.40 32.54
N GLN A 146 -19.85 -43.57 32.63
CA GLN A 146 -18.91 -44.18 33.57
C GLN A 146 -17.55 -43.49 33.31
N LYS A 147 -16.81 -43.08 34.36
CA LYS A 147 -15.49 -43.60 34.76
C LYS A 147 -14.57 -44.11 33.62
N ASN A 148 -13.30 -43.67 33.66
CA ASN A 148 -12.09 -44.07 32.88
C ASN A 148 -11.68 -43.01 31.82
N CYS A 149 -10.47 -42.45 31.73
CA CYS A 149 -9.14 -42.81 32.24
C CYS A 149 -8.28 -41.56 32.53
N ALA A 150 -7.48 -41.67 33.59
CA ALA A 150 -6.29 -40.87 33.86
C ALA A 150 -5.07 -41.39 33.07
N LEU A 151 -3.93 -40.69 33.23
CA LEU A 151 -2.52 -41.05 32.97
C LEU A 151 -1.91 -40.65 31.61
N LEU A 152 -1.06 -39.60 31.63
CA LEU A 152 0.40 -39.79 31.57
C LEU A 152 1.18 -38.47 31.86
N PHE A 153 2.21 -38.64 32.70
CA PHE A 153 3.13 -37.70 33.35
C PHE A 153 4.07 -36.97 32.35
N LYS A 154 4.49 -35.70 32.52
CA LYS A 154 5.40 -35.04 33.51
C LYS A 154 6.91 -35.11 33.13
N ASN A 155 7.51 -33.91 32.98
CA ASN A 155 8.92 -33.48 33.25
C ASN A 155 10.13 -33.77 32.30
N HIS A 156 11.08 -32.81 32.37
CA HIS A 156 12.45 -32.65 31.82
C HIS A 156 12.55 -31.76 30.56
N SER A 157 13.35 -30.67 30.46
CA SER A 157 14.55 -30.13 31.17
C SER A 157 14.64 -28.60 30.85
N ARG A 158 14.91 -27.67 31.81
CA ARG A 158 16.22 -27.03 32.21
C ARG A 158 17.19 -26.77 31.05
N ASN A 159 17.92 -25.66 30.83
CA ASN A 159 18.19 -24.31 31.40
C ASN A 159 18.93 -23.54 30.26
N PHE A 160 18.84 -22.20 30.06
CA PHE A 160 19.79 -21.19 30.57
C PHE A 160 19.41 -19.74 30.12
N ASN A 161 19.75 -18.77 30.98
CA ASN A 161 19.47 -17.32 31.03
C ASN A 161 20.19 -16.47 29.95
N TYR A 162 19.78 -15.24 29.59
CA TYR A 162 19.86 -13.92 30.25
C TYR A 162 19.04 -12.93 29.37
N ALA A 163 18.51 -11.76 29.72
CA ALA A 163 18.37 -10.97 30.94
C ALA A 163 17.32 -9.87 30.68
N SER A 164 16.78 -9.37 31.78
CA SER A 164 15.77 -8.32 31.92
C SER A 164 16.25 -6.89 31.61
N CYS A 165 15.26 -6.03 31.33
CA CYS A 165 15.11 -4.58 31.65
C CYS A 165 14.73 -3.81 30.37
N SER A 166 13.69 -2.97 30.30
CA SER A 166 12.97 -2.22 31.33
C SER A 166 11.51 -1.98 30.92
N GLY A 167 10.57 -2.56 31.66
CA GLY A 167 9.16 -2.14 31.66
C GLY A 167 9.00 -0.95 32.60
N ALA A 168 8.81 0.25 32.06
CA ALA A 168 8.33 1.40 32.83
C ALA A 168 7.65 2.50 32.00
N LYS A 169 7.86 2.60 30.68
CA LYS A 169 7.31 3.71 29.86
C LYS A 169 5.98 3.42 29.14
N LEU A 170 5.42 2.21 29.23
CA LEU A 170 4.26 1.79 28.42
C LEU A 170 2.87 2.04 29.05
N ASN A 171 2.80 2.49 30.30
CA ASN A 171 1.51 2.69 30.98
C ASN A 171 0.95 4.13 30.88
N GLU A 172 1.79 5.15 30.65
CA GLU A 172 1.30 6.53 30.46
C GLU A 172 0.68 6.75 29.07
N SER A 173 1.24 6.14 28.01
CA SER A 173 0.72 6.27 26.63
C SER A 173 -0.67 5.64 26.43
N ARG A 174 -1.03 4.67 27.27
CA ARG A 174 -2.32 3.96 27.23
C ARG A 174 -3.49 4.75 27.80
N ASN A 175 -3.23 5.72 28.67
CA ASN A 175 -4.24 6.63 29.20
C ASN A 175 -4.39 7.88 28.33
N LEU A 176 -3.30 8.34 27.71
CA LEU A 176 -3.33 9.46 26.77
C LEU A 176 -4.14 9.15 25.50
N SER A 177 -4.02 7.93 24.96
CA SER A 177 -4.76 7.49 23.76
C SER A 177 -6.28 7.41 23.98
N LYS A 178 -6.74 7.14 25.21
CA LYS A 178 -8.16 7.11 25.56
C LYS A 178 -8.78 8.51 25.70
N GLY A 179 -8.00 9.48 26.19
CA GLY A 179 -8.44 10.88 26.27
C GLY A 179 -8.58 11.54 24.89
N LEU A 180 -7.66 11.26 23.97
CA LEU A 180 -7.65 11.82 22.62
C LEU A 180 -8.79 11.30 21.73
N PHE A 181 -9.13 10.01 21.82
CA PHE A 181 -10.28 9.44 21.11
C PHE A 181 -11.62 10.02 21.58
N GLY A 182 -11.74 10.32 22.88
CA GLY A 182 -12.93 10.96 23.44
C GLY A 182 -13.15 12.37 22.91
N MET A 183 -12.10 13.18 22.83
CA MET A 183 -12.18 14.57 22.32
C MET A 183 -12.59 14.65 20.85
N GLY A 184 -12.09 13.75 20.00
CA GLY A 184 -12.46 13.73 18.57
C GLY A 184 -13.96 13.51 18.36
N ILE A 185 -14.56 12.60 19.12
CA ILE A 185 -16.00 12.29 19.05
C ILE A 185 -16.84 13.47 19.55
N THR A 186 -16.38 14.18 20.58
CA THR A 186 -17.13 15.32 21.16
C THR A 186 -17.12 16.54 20.23
N ILE A 187 -16.01 16.82 19.56
CA ILE A 187 -15.88 17.92 18.58
C ILE A 187 -16.75 17.64 17.34
N CYS A 188 -16.80 16.37 16.91
CA CYS A 188 -17.65 15.93 15.81
C CYS A 188 -19.15 16.13 16.12
N PHE A 189 -19.59 15.72 17.32
CA PHE A 189 -20.97 15.95 17.76
C PHE A 189 -21.29 17.45 17.93
N GLY A 190 -20.35 18.25 18.47
CA GLY A 190 -20.54 19.69 18.64
C GLY A 190 -20.68 20.46 17.33
N TYR A 191 -19.82 20.18 16.34
CA TYR A 191 -19.84 20.87 15.05
C TYR A 191 -21.12 20.57 14.23
N PHE A 192 -21.62 19.33 14.28
CA PHE A 192 -22.84 18.93 13.58
C PHE A 192 -24.14 19.38 14.27
N LEU A 193 -24.15 19.50 15.60
CA LEU A 193 -25.31 20.02 16.34
C LEU A 193 -25.49 21.54 16.19
N ILE A 194 -24.42 22.29 15.92
CA ILE A 194 -24.45 23.77 15.83
C ILE A 194 -25.03 24.27 14.50
N LYS A 195 -25.01 23.47 13.41
CA LYS A 195 -25.60 23.89 12.12
C LYS A 195 -26.75 22.98 11.70
N LYS A 196 -27.96 23.32 12.14
CA LYS A 196 -29.24 22.83 11.60
C LYS A 196 -29.43 23.26 10.13
N LYS A 197 -28.75 22.62 9.19
CA LYS A 197 -29.11 22.69 7.76
C LYS A 197 -29.04 21.30 7.14
N ALA A 198 -30.03 20.98 6.31
CA ALA A 198 -30.06 19.78 5.49
C ALA A 198 -28.88 19.82 4.52
N ILE A 199 -27.87 19.01 4.77
CA ILE A 199 -26.66 18.89 3.94
C ILE A 199 -26.87 17.66 3.04
N SER A 200 -26.52 17.75 1.75
CA SER A 200 -26.63 16.60 0.85
C SER A 200 -25.63 15.50 1.24
N VAL A 201 -25.91 14.25 0.90
CA VAL A 201 -25.06 13.10 1.25
C VAL A 201 -23.63 13.27 0.71
N SER A 202 -23.44 13.89 -0.46
CA SER A 202 -22.11 14.16 -1.01
C SER A 202 -21.35 15.26 -0.25
N GLU A 203 -22.03 16.32 0.19
CA GLU A 203 -21.40 17.32 1.07
C GLU A 203 -21.09 16.75 2.47
N PHE A 204 -21.93 15.83 2.97
CA PHE A 204 -21.70 15.15 4.24
C PHE A 204 -20.48 14.23 4.15
N CYS A 205 -20.37 13.40 3.10
CA CYS A 205 -19.21 12.55 2.88
C CYS A 205 -17.92 13.37 2.73
N ASN A 206 -17.93 14.45 1.94
CA ASN A 206 -16.76 15.33 1.81
C ASN A 206 -16.39 16.02 3.15
N LYS A 207 -17.38 16.46 3.94
CA LYS A 207 -17.11 17.04 5.27
C LYS A 207 -16.60 15.99 6.25
N PHE A 208 -17.07 14.75 6.15
CA PHE A 208 -16.62 13.63 6.96
C PHE A 208 -15.20 13.18 6.59
N GLU A 209 -14.87 13.10 5.30
CA GLU A 209 -13.50 12.84 4.83
C GLU A 209 -12.54 13.93 5.33
N ASN A 210 -12.92 15.20 5.18
CA ASN A 210 -12.13 16.32 5.71
C ASN A 210 -11.95 16.27 7.24
N PHE A 211 -12.98 15.86 7.98
CA PHE A 211 -12.91 15.67 9.42
C PHE A 211 -12.03 14.46 9.80
N ASN A 212 -12.17 13.35 9.09
CA ASN A 212 -11.38 12.14 9.29
C ASN A 212 -9.90 12.44 9.05
N ASP A 213 -9.58 13.08 7.93
CA ASP A 213 -8.23 13.55 7.60
C ASP A 213 -7.71 14.52 8.66
N TRP A 214 -8.52 15.48 9.12
CA TRP A 214 -8.13 16.41 10.18
C TRP A 214 -7.83 15.69 11.50
N SER A 215 -8.71 14.78 11.93
CA SER A 215 -8.56 14.03 13.18
C SER A 215 -7.37 13.09 13.14
N TYR A 216 -7.11 12.44 12.01
CA TYR A 216 -5.92 11.61 11.77
C TYR A 216 -4.65 12.45 11.85
N ASN A 217 -4.62 13.63 11.19
CA ASN A 217 -3.47 14.53 11.28
C ASN A 217 -3.26 15.07 12.70
N LEU A 218 -4.32 15.41 13.43
CA LEU A 218 -4.23 15.86 14.82
C LEU A 218 -3.63 14.77 15.71
N LEU A 219 -4.07 13.53 15.53
CA LEU A 219 -3.60 12.40 16.32
C LEU A 219 -2.15 12.05 15.98
N LEU A 220 -1.77 12.12 14.70
CA LEU A 220 -0.38 12.02 14.26
C LEU A 220 0.49 13.15 14.82
N ASP A 221 0.00 14.39 14.84
CA ASP A 221 0.73 15.52 15.44
C ASP A 221 0.98 15.31 16.94
N GLN A 222 0.01 14.76 17.67
CA GLN A 222 0.18 14.44 19.08
C GLN A 222 1.14 13.26 19.28
N ILE A 223 1.08 12.24 18.43
CA ILE A 223 2.03 11.12 18.44
C ILE A 223 3.44 11.62 18.12
N ASN A 224 3.62 12.43 17.09
CA ASN A 224 4.91 13.00 16.69
C ASN A 224 5.50 13.94 17.74
N LYS A 225 4.68 14.59 18.58
CA LYS A 225 5.16 15.37 19.74
C LYS A 225 5.66 14.48 20.89
N LEU A 226 5.11 13.28 21.03
CA LEU A 226 5.44 12.35 22.12
C LEU A 226 6.54 11.36 21.75
N ILE A 227 6.58 10.96 20.49
CA ILE A 227 7.57 10.11 19.86
C ILE A 227 7.92 10.83 18.55
N PRO A 228 8.94 11.70 18.54
CA PRO A 228 9.38 12.30 17.29
C PRO A 228 9.71 11.18 16.31
N PRO A 229 9.23 11.24 15.07
CA PRO A 229 9.59 10.24 14.06
C PRO A 229 11.11 10.19 13.96
N ASP A 230 11.68 8.99 13.84
CA ASP A 230 13.11 8.84 13.63
C ASP A 230 13.49 9.68 12.39
N ASN A 231 14.34 10.69 12.59
CA ASN A 231 14.86 11.55 11.53
C ASN A 231 15.93 10.82 10.70
N GLU A 232 15.83 9.49 10.61
CA GLU A 232 16.72 8.71 9.78
C GLU A 232 16.49 9.06 8.31
N PRO A 233 17.58 9.20 7.53
CA PRO A 233 17.46 9.48 6.12
C PRO A 233 16.74 8.31 5.41
N LEU A 234 15.93 8.64 4.40
CA LEU A 234 15.18 7.66 3.62
C LEU A 234 16.08 6.72 2.80
N LEU A 235 17.33 7.11 2.57
CA LEU A 235 18.32 6.31 1.86
C LEU A 235 19.49 5.97 2.78
N PRO A 236 20.08 4.77 2.67
CA PRO A 236 21.29 4.41 3.41
C PRO A 236 22.47 5.30 2.97
N ASP A 237 23.49 5.40 3.81
CA ASP A 237 24.68 6.20 3.52
C ASP A 237 25.48 5.64 2.33
N PHE A 238 26.20 6.51 1.61
CA PHE A 238 27.01 6.10 0.45
C PHE A 238 28.07 5.04 0.80
N ASP A 239 28.67 5.12 2.00
CA ASP A 239 29.65 4.16 2.49
C ASP A 239 29.07 2.75 2.60
N GLN A 240 27.80 2.63 3.01
CA GLN A 240 27.11 1.35 3.12
C GLN A 240 26.84 0.72 1.74
N LEU A 241 26.70 1.55 0.72
CA LEU A 241 26.45 1.14 -0.66
C LEU A 241 27.73 0.96 -1.49
N GLY A 242 28.90 1.39 -0.98
CA GLY A 242 30.16 1.39 -1.71
C GLY A 242 30.23 2.41 -2.84
N TYR A 243 29.48 3.51 -2.74
CA TYR A 243 29.47 4.59 -3.73
C TYR A 243 30.36 5.76 -3.31
N PRO A 244 30.88 6.55 -4.28
CA PRO A 244 31.63 7.75 -3.95
C PRO A 244 30.71 8.82 -3.36
N GLU A 245 31.18 9.54 -2.33
CA GLU A 245 30.40 10.55 -1.58
C GLU A 245 29.77 11.65 -2.47
N ASN A 246 30.38 11.96 -3.61
CA ASN A 246 29.95 13.04 -4.51
C ASN A 246 29.07 12.57 -5.69
N LEU A 247 28.63 11.30 -5.68
CA LEU A 247 27.73 10.76 -6.69
C LEU A 247 26.39 11.51 -6.67
N PRO A 248 25.95 12.11 -7.79
CA PRO A 248 24.63 12.75 -7.85
C PRO A 248 23.49 11.76 -7.66
N THR A 249 22.41 12.20 -7.02
CA THR A 249 21.18 11.41 -6.86
C THR A 249 20.13 11.87 -7.86
N LEU A 250 19.58 10.93 -8.63
CA LEU A 250 18.48 11.14 -9.56
C LEU A 250 17.23 10.47 -9.03
N VAL A 251 16.27 11.28 -8.62
CA VAL A 251 14.95 10.84 -8.18
C VAL A 251 14.00 10.87 -9.37
N VAL A 252 13.35 9.75 -9.69
CA VAL A 252 12.48 9.62 -10.87
C VAL A 252 11.09 9.21 -10.46
N GLY A 253 10.06 9.95 -10.90
CA GLY A 253 8.67 9.58 -10.75
C GLY A 253 8.30 8.29 -11.49
N LEU A 254 7.30 7.54 -10.99
CA LEU A 254 6.85 6.30 -11.63
C LEU A 254 5.73 6.55 -12.66
N ARG A 255 4.50 6.73 -12.15
CA ARG A 255 3.29 6.87 -12.95
C ARG A 255 3.21 8.24 -13.64
N GLY A 256 2.74 8.25 -14.88
CA GLY A 256 2.71 9.43 -15.73
C GLY A 256 4.10 9.96 -16.12
N LEU A 257 5.19 9.28 -15.74
CA LEU A 257 6.56 9.65 -16.11
C LEU A 257 7.27 8.54 -16.87
N ILE A 258 7.50 7.38 -16.25
CA ILE A 258 8.16 6.22 -16.91
C ILE A 258 7.15 5.19 -17.40
N CYS A 259 5.94 5.20 -16.84
CA CYS A 259 4.85 4.32 -17.26
C CYS A 259 3.49 4.94 -17.05
N GLU A 260 2.48 4.42 -17.75
CA GLU A 260 1.08 4.70 -17.45
C GLU A 260 0.30 3.40 -17.24
N ILE A 261 -0.55 3.38 -16.21
CA ILE A 261 -1.44 2.26 -15.93
C ILE A 261 -2.73 2.53 -16.68
N THR A 262 -3.01 1.76 -17.72
CA THR A 262 -4.18 1.93 -18.58
C THR A 262 -5.07 0.70 -18.50
N HIS A 263 -6.38 0.90 -18.67
CA HIS A 263 -7.34 -0.20 -18.72
C HIS A 263 -7.85 -0.38 -20.16
N SER A 264 -7.68 -1.59 -20.70
CA SER A 264 -8.25 -1.99 -21.99
C SER A 264 -9.41 -2.95 -21.77
N ARG A 265 -10.50 -2.79 -22.53
CA ARG A 265 -11.64 -3.72 -22.47
C ARG A 265 -11.27 -5.15 -22.87
N LYS A 266 -10.24 -5.33 -23.70
CA LYS A 266 -9.79 -6.64 -24.19
C LYS A 266 -8.79 -7.32 -23.24
N ASN A 267 -7.93 -6.53 -22.61
CA ASN A 267 -6.76 -7.06 -21.89
C ASN A 267 -6.77 -6.71 -20.38
N GLY A 268 -7.80 -6.02 -19.89
CA GLY A 268 -7.88 -5.54 -18.52
C GLY A 268 -6.89 -4.42 -18.20
N TRP A 269 -6.48 -4.35 -16.94
CA TRP A 269 -5.45 -3.42 -16.47
C TRP A 269 -4.08 -3.82 -17.02
N GLY A 270 -3.40 -2.87 -17.64
CA GLY A 270 -2.08 -3.05 -18.22
C GLY A 270 -1.18 -1.85 -17.95
N ILE A 271 0.12 -2.10 -17.89
CA ILE A 271 1.13 -1.07 -17.71
C ILE A 271 1.77 -0.81 -19.08
N VAL A 272 1.67 0.42 -19.55
CA VAL A 272 2.30 0.90 -20.78
C VAL A 272 3.62 1.55 -20.41
N LYS A 273 4.72 1.00 -20.92
CA LYS A 273 6.07 1.54 -20.74
C LYS A 273 6.26 2.75 -21.64
N ARG A 274 6.79 3.87 -21.12
CA ARG A 274 7.12 5.04 -21.93
C ARG A 274 8.29 4.73 -22.88
N PRO A 275 8.23 5.14 -24.16
CA PRO A 275 9.37 4.99 -25.05
C PRO A 275 10.63 5.67 -24.48
N GLY A 276 11.78 5.01 -24.64
CA GLY A 276 13.07 5.52 -24.16
C GLY A 276 13.42 5.22 -22.70
N VAL A 277 12.55 4.58 -21.91
CA VAL A 277 12.85 4.16 -20.52
C VAL A 277 14.14 3.33 -20.44
N ASP A 278 14.29 2.31 -21.28
CA ASP A 278 15.49 1.45 -21.24
C ASP A 278 16.76 2.24 -21.53
N GLN A 279 16.72 3.11 -22.52
CA GLN A 279 17.85 3.97 -22.88
C GLN A 279 18.16 4.95 -21.74
N PHE A 280 17.13 5.55 -21.14
CA PHE A 280 17.26 6.50 -20.04
C PHE A 280 18.00 5.89 -18.85
N PHE A 281 17.53 4.77 -18.31
CA PHE A 281 18.16 4.15 -17.14
C PHE A 281 19.52 3.52 -17.46
N ASN A 282 19.67 2.83 -18.60
CA ASN A 282 20.94 2.19 -18.95
C ASN A 282 22.08 3.17 -19.14
N VAL A 283 21.77 4.37 -19.61
CA VAL A 283 22.76 5.42 -19.79
C VAL A 283 23.06 6.13 -18.47
N LEU A 284 22.03 6.48 -17.69
CA LEU A 284 22.18 7.30 -16.50
C LEU A 284 22.68 6.54 -15.27
N LYS A 285 22.56 5.20 -15.23
CA LYS A 285 23.08 4.37 -14.12
C LYS A 285 24.58 4.56 -13.86
N ASN A 286 25.34 4.98 -14.88
CA ASN A 286 26.77 5.22 -14.76
C ASN A 286 27.12 6.61 -14.21
N TYR A 287 26.14 7.50 -14.07
CA TYR A 287 26.32 8.91 -13.68
C TYR A 287 25.61 9.27 -12.39
N TYR A 288 24.60 8.49 -11.98
CA TYR A 288 23.69 8.81 -10.90
C TYR A 288 23.44 7.61 -9.99
N GLU A 289 23.25 7.89 -8.71
CA GLU A 289 22.43 7.06 -7.82
C GLU A 289 20.96 7.24 -8.23
N ILE A 290 20.33 6.21 -8.83
CA ILE A 290 18.95 6.31 -9.31
C ILE A 290 17.97 5.75 -8.28
N VAL A 291 17.00 6.57 -7.89
CA VAL A 291 15.93 6.23 -6.95
C VAL A 291 14.58 6.45 -7.62
N ILE A 292 13.70 5.45 -7.59
CA ILE A 292 12.30 5.61 -8.02
C ILE A 292 11.49 6.12 -6.84
N TRP A 293 10.79 7.23 -7.01
CA TRP A 293 9.83 7.73 -6.03
C TRP A 293 8.43 7.76 -6.62
N SER A 294 7.66 6.74 -6.27
CA SER A 294 6.33 6.45 -6.80
C SER A 294 5.22 7.02 -5.93
N ASP A 295 4.17 7.53 -6.60
CA ASP A 295 2.92 7.94 -5.96
C ASP A 295 2.01 6.72 -5.65
N GLU A 296 2.34 5.55 -6.20
CA GLU A 296 1.68 4.27 -5.92
C GLU A 296 2.30 3.60 -4.68
N SER A 297 1.51 2.80 -3.96
CA SER A 297 1.97 2.02 -2.80
C SER A 297 2.49 0.64 -3.19
N PHE A 298 3.32 0.03 -2.33
CA PHE A 298 3.71 -1.38 -2.46
C PHE A 298 2.49 -2.30 -2.72
N PRO A 299 2.56 -3.28 -3.66
CA PRO A 299 3.75 -3.80 -4.36
C PRO A 299 3.99 -3.26 -5.78
N ILE A 300 3.13 -2.36 -6.29
CA ILE A 300 3.11 -2.00 -7.73
C ILE A 300 4.48 -1.50 -8.26
N PRO A 301 5.18 -0.57 -7.59
CA PRO A 301 6.48 -0.10 -8.07
C PRO A 301 7.50 -1.23 -8.20
N ASN A 302 7.58 -2.10 -7.19
CA ASN A 302 8.50 -3.23 -7.14
C ASN A 302 8.27 -4.18 -8.32
N GLU A 303 7.01 -4.55 -8.56
CA GLU A 303 6.65 -5.44 -9.67
C GLU A 303 7.06 -4.86 -11.04
N ILE A 304 6.88 -3.55 -11.25
CA ILE A 304 7.25 -2.88 -12.50
C ILE A 304 8.77 -2.88 -12.69
N ILE A 305 9.51 -2.57 -11.63
CA ILE A 305 10.96 -2.46 -11.66
C ILE A 305 11.60 -3.82 -11.90
N GLU A 306 11.13 -4.87 -11.21
CA GLU A 306 11.57 -6.24 -11.40
C GLU A 306 11.22 -6.75 -12.81
N LYS A 307 9.99 -6.51 -13.27
CA LYS A 307 9.52 -6.92 -14.60
C LYS A 307 10.35 -6.31 -15.73
N TRP A 308 10.81 -5.08 -15.57
CA TRP A 308 11.61 -4.37 -16.58
C TRP A 308 13.11 -4.42 -16.32
N ASN A 309 13.53 -5.08 -15.23
CA ASN A 309 14.93 -5.18 -14.80
C ASN A 309 15.65 -3.82 -14.82
N LEU A 310 15.02 -2.80 -14.22
CA LEU A 310 15.57 -1.45 -14.23
C LEU A 310 16.77 -1.34 -13.26
N PRO A 311 17.91 -0.74 -13.69
CA PRO A 311 19.10 -0.60 -12.86
C PRO A 311 18.94 0.57 -11.88
N ILE A 312 18.24 0.34 -10.78
CA ILE A 312 17.98 1.32 -9.72
C ILE A 312 18.53 0.83 -8.38
N ILE A 313 18.69 1.76 -7.43
CA ILE A 313 19.25 1.47 -6.10
C ILE A 313 18.16 1.36 -5.04
N GLY A 314 17.12 2.19 -5.13
CA GLY A 314 16.07 2.26 -4.12
C GLY A 314 14.71 2.61 -4.69
N ILE A 315 13.67 2.19 -3.96
CA ILE A 315 12.26 2.45 -4.26
C ILE A 315 11.65 3.14 -3.06
N LEU A 316 11.11 4.32 -3.29
CA LEU A 316 10.27 5.05 -2.35
C LEU A 316 8.84 5.03 -2.88
N ASP A 317 7.89 4.78 -1.99
CA ASP A 317 6.46 4.71 -2.30
C ASP A 317 5.68 5.86 -1.63
N LYS A 318 4.36 5.81 -1.77
CA LYS A 318 3.43 6.79 -1.18
C LYS A 318 3.60 7.00 0.34
N ASN A 319 4.08 5.99 1.08
CA ASN A 319 4.23 6.08 2.54
C ASN A 319 5.39 7.00 2.95
N HIS A 320 6.31 7.29 2.04
CA HIS A 320 7.49 8.12 2.30
C HIS A 320 7.24 9.61 2.02
N PHE A 321 6.02 9.99 1.63
CA PHE A 321 5.68 11.38 1.31
C PHE A 321 5.61 12.23 2.57
N SER A 322 6.16 13.45 2.49
CA SER A 322 5.90 14.47 3.49
C SER A 322 4.59 15.20 3.18
N LYS A 323 4.01 15.83 4.20
CA LYS A 323 2.77 16.59 4.08
C LYS A 323 2.99 18.04 4.49
N THR A 324 2.67 18.96 3.60
CA THR A 324 2.66 20.41 3.86
C THR A 324 1.33 20.97 3.35
N ASP A 325 0.66 21.80 4.15
CA ASP A 325 -0.63 22.42 3.80
C ASP A 325 -1.69 21.43 3.29
N GLY A 326 -1.73 20.24 3.89
CA GLY A 326 -2.66 19.17 3.50
C GLY A 326 -2.27 18.41 2.22
N LYS A 327 -1.24 18.84 1.49
CA LYS A 327 -0.78 18.23 0.24
C LYS A 327 0.45 17.37 0.46
N LEU A 328 0.45 16.19 -0.16
CA LEU A 328 1.57 15.26 -0.15
C LEU A 328 2.61 15.68 -1.18
N PHE A 329 3.89 15.60 -0.81
CA PHE A 329 5.00 15.86 -1.71
C PHE A 329 6.23 15.01 -1.38
N LYS A 330 7.10 14.86 -2.39
CA LYS A 330 8.37 14.12 -2.32
C LYS A 330 9.43 15.00 -1.67
N ASN A 331 9.63 14.88 -0.36
CA ASN A 331 10.59 15.70 0.34
C ASN A 331 12.04 15.23 0.12
N LEU A 332 12.73 15.84 -0.85
CA LEU A 332 14.13 15.59 -1.16
C LEU A 332 15.07 15.81 0.04
N GLY A 333 14.69 16.67 1.01
CA GLY A 333 15.48 16.90 2.22
C GLY A 333 15.55 15.67 3.14
N CYS A 334 14.58 14.76 3.04
CA CYS A 334 14.56 13.52 3.82
C CYS A 334 15.45 12.42 3.23
N LEU A 335 16.05 12.60 2.05
CA LEU A 335 16.84 11.56 1.39
C LEU A 335 18.20 11.31 2.05
N GLY A 336 18.68 12.20 2.93
CA GLY A 336 20.06 12.12 3.43
C GLY A 336 21.10 12.38 2.35
N ARG A 337 20.81 13.30 1.42
CA ARG A 337 21.68 13.66 0.30
C ARG A 337 21.85 15.17 0.21
N ASN A 338 22.98 15.62 -0.31
CA ASN A 338 23.22 17.04 -0.54
C ASN A 338 22.33 17.54 -1.69
N LEU A 339 21.41 18.46 -1.40
CA LEU A 339 20.49 19.04 -2.40
C LEU A 339 21.20 19.70 -3.59
N ASN A 340 22.46 20.12 -3.44
CA ASN A 340 23.27 20.65 -4.56
C ASN A 340 23.60 19.58 -5.62
N ARG A 341 23.34 18.30 -5.33
CA ARG A 341 23.63 17.13 -6.17
C ARG A 341 22.40 16.25 -6.40
N VAL A 342 21.21 16.70 -5.99
CA VAL A 342 19.95 15.96 -6.15
C VAL A 342 19.11 16.58 -7.28
N ILE A 343 18.63 15.74 -8.19
CA ILE A 343 17.70 16.14 -9.25
C ILE A 343 16.44 15.28 -9.16
N LEU A 344 15.27 15.91 -9.11
CA LEU A 344 13.97 15.27 -9.23
C LEU A 344 13.49 15.39 -10.69
N VAL A 345 13.25 14.27 -11.35
CA VAL A 345 12.51 14.23 -12.61
C VAL A 345 11.11 13.73 -12.29
N ASP A 346 10.12 14.59 -12.47
CA ASP A 346 8.72 14.25 -12.21
C ASP A 346 7.81 14.85 -13.29
N ASN A 347 6.56 14.45 -13.26
CA ASN A 347 5.52 15.11 -14.05
C ASN A 347 5.13 16.46 -13.38
N GLU A 348 4.03 17.09 -13.83
CA GLU A 348 3.51 18.34 -13.24
C GLU A 348 2.90 18.16 -11.82
N SER A 349 3.60 17.46 -10.94
CA SER A 349 3.20 17.15 -9.57
C SER A 349 3.38 18.34 -8.61
N TYR A 350 2.73 18.29 -7.45
CA TYR A 350 2.92 19.29 -6.40
C TYR A 350 4.37 19.31 -5.86
N SER A 351 5.03 18.14 -5.83
CA SER A 351 6.45 17.99 -5.47
C SER A 351 7.37 18.83 -6.36
N ALA A 352 7.15 18.79 -7.68
CA ALA A 352 7.98 19.57 -8.59
C ALA A 352 7.74 21.08 -8.48
N LYS A 353 6.58 21.51 -7.96
CA LYS A 353 6.27 22.93 -7.74
C LYS A 353 6.96 23.48 -6.50
N ILE A 354 6.95 22.74 -5.39
CA ILE A 354 7.57 23.19 -4.14
C ILE A 354 9.10 23.17 -4.21
N GLN A 355 9.69 22.17 -4.86
CA GLN A 355 11.14 22.04 -5.06
C GLN A 355 11.55 22.34 -6.50
N HIS A 356 11.03 23.45 -7.04
CA HIS A 356 11.20 23.76 -8.46
C HIS A 356 12.67 23.79 -8.86
N GLU A 357 13.57 24.33 -8.05
CA GLU A 357 15.02 24.45 -8.35
C GLU A 357 15.73 23.11 -8.58
N ASN A 358 15.35 22.05 -7.87
CA ASN A 358 15.88 20.69 -8.03
C ASN A 358 15.09 19.86 -9.04
N SER A 359 13.98 20.38 -9.56
CA SER A 359 13.04 19.60 -10.37
C SER A 359 13.15 19.89 -11.87
N ILE A 360 13.13 18.82 -12.66
CA ILE A 360 12.88 18.81 -14.10
C ILE A 360 11.47 18.26 -14.31
N VAL A 361 10.59 19.11 -14.82
CA VAL A 361 9.18 18.75 -15.08
C VAL A 361 9.06 18.26 -16.51
N LEU A 362 8.54 17.04 -16.68
CA LEU A 362 8.17 16.49 -17.99
C LEU A 362 6.64 16.44 -18.16
N PRO A 363 6.13 16.47 -19.40
CA PRO A 363 4.73 16.22 -19.68
C PRO A 363 4.30 14.84 -19.19
N VAL A 364 3.07 14.76 -18.65
CA VAL A 364 2.45 13.51 -18.22
C VAL A 364 2.33 12.56 -19.41
N PHE A 365 2.91 11.38 -19.27
CA PHE A 365 2.82 10.31 -20.25
C PHE A 365 1.43 9.68 -20.23
N LYS A 366 0.78 9.61 -21.40
CA LYS A 366 -0.58 9.07 -21.57
C LYS A 366 -0.62 7.79 -22.42
N GLY A 367 0.53 7.18 -22.71
CA GLY A 367 0.61 5.98 -23.54
C GLY A 367 0.97 6.22 -25.01
N ASP A 368 1.41 7.42 -25.39
CA ASP A 368 1.81 7.72 -26.78
C ASP A 368 3.10 6.95 -27.17
N PRO A 369 3.06 6.05 -28.18
CA PRO A 369 4.24 5.29 -28.59
C PRO A 369 5.32 6.14 -29.27
N TYR A 370 5.02 7.37 -29.70
CA TYR A 370 5.96 8.28 -30.34
C TYR A 370 6.53 9.33 -29.38
N ASP A 371 6.23 9.23 -28.08
CA ASP A 371 6.80 10.11 -27.05
C ASP A 371 8.33 10.00 -27.03
N ASN A 372 9.02 11.14 -26.98
CA ASN A 372 10.47 11.23 -26.96
C ASN A 372 11.01 12.08 -25.80
N GLU A 373 10.16 12.39 -24.82
CA GLU A 373 10.47 13.37 -23.77
C GLU A 373 11.59 12.86 -22.86
N LEU A 374 11.55 11.59 -22.45
CA LEU A 374 12.61 10.98 -21.64
C LEU A 374 13.95 11.01 -22.36
N VAL A 375 13.96 10.70 -23.66
CA VAL A 375 15.20 10.70 -24.46
C VAL A 375 15.76 12.11 -24.58
N SER A 376 14.90 13.12 -24.70
CA SER A 376 15.30 14.51 -24.89
C SER A 376 16.14 15.09 -23.74
N ILE A 377 15.98 14.56 -22.52
CA ILE A 377 16.65 15.06 -21.32
C ILE A 377 17.90 14.25 -20.92
N ILE A 378 18.18 13.11 -21.55
CA ILE A 378 19.31 12.24 -21.19
C ILE A 378 20.63 13.00 -21.23
N ASP A 379 20.88 13.75 -22.30
CA ASP A 379 22.16 14.46 -22.47
C ASP A 379 22.29 15.67 -21.53
N LEU A 380 21.18 16.31 -21.16
CA LEU A 380 21.16 17.36 -20.16
C LEU A 380 21.55 16.78 -18.79
N LEU A 381 20.96 15.65 -18.40
CA LEU A 381 21.26 14.97 -17.15
C LEU A 381 22.74 14.52 -17.11
N LYS A 382 23.27 13.90 -18.16
CA LYS A 382 24.71 13.60 -18.22
C LYS A 382 25.57 14.84 -17.99
N ALA A 383 25.27 15.93 -18.69
CA ALA A 383 26.05 17.15 -18.58
C ALA A 383 25.95 17.79 -17.18
N ALA A 384 24.79 17.67 -16.53
CA ALA A 384 24.57 18.11 -15.15
C ALA A 384 25.36 17.25 -14.14
N ALA A 385 25.39 15.92 -14.29
CA ALA A 385 26.16 15.03 -13.43
C ALA A 385 27.66 15.35 -13.42
N LEU A 386 28.19 15.71 -14.60
CA LEU A 386 29.59 16.05 -14.81
C LEU A 386 29.98 17.44 -14.30
N GLN A 387 29.03 18.32 -13.99
CA GLN A 387 29.37 19.60 -13.36
C GLN A 387 29.84 19.36 -11.92
N PRO A 388 30.93 19.99 -11.46
CA PRO A 388 31.37 19.85 -10.06
C PRO A 388 30.58 20.76 -9.09
N GLY A 389 29.89 21.79 -9.60
CA GLY A 389 29.12 22.74 -8.80
C GLY A 389 27.68 22.31 -8.51
N ASP A 390 26.89 23.29 -8.05
CA ASP A 390 25.47 23.10 -7.75
C ASP A 390 24.66 22.85 -9.03
N VAL A 391 23.97 21.70 -9.08
CA VAL A 391 23.13 21.30 -10.21
C VAL A 391 21.99 22.30 -10.45
N ARG A 392 21.50 22.98 -9.41
CA ARG A 392 20.40 23.96 -9.50
C ARG A 392 20.80 25.16 -10.35
N GLU A 393 22.01 25.67 -10.16
CA GLU A 393 22.56 26.77 -10.95
C GLU A 393 22.74 26.38 -12.41
N TYR A 394 23.18 25.14 -12.66
CA TYR A 394 23.31 24.61 -14.01
C TYR A 394 21.96 24.50 -14.71
N LEU A 395 20.96 23.92 -14.05
CA LEU A 395 19.61 23.77 -14.59
C LEU A 395 18.94 25.12 -14.84
N LYS A 396 19.21 26.13 -14.00
CA LYS A 396 18.67 27.49 -14.15
C LYS A 396 18.96 28.11 -15.53
N ARG A 397 20.11 27.79 -16.14
CA ARG A 397 20.50 28.29 -17.48
C ARG A 397 19.56 27.82 -18.60
N PHE A 398 18.98 26.64 -18.42
CA PHE A 398 18.14 25.99 -19.43
C PHE A 398 16.65 26.11 -19.13
N ARG A 399 16.25 26.59 -17.94
CA ARG A 399 14.84 26.91 -17.67
C ARG A 399 14.36 28.03 -18.60
N CYS A 400 13.15 27.89 -19.12
CA CYS A 400 12.50 28.86 -20.00
C CYS A 400 10.98 28.72 -19.85
N ASN A 401 10.23 29.82 -19.87
CA ASN A 401 8.78 29.78 -19.69
C ASN A 401 8.05 29.16 -20.89
N ASN A 402 8.65 29.21 -22.08
CA ASN A 402 7.98 28.85 -23.35
C ASN A 402 8.57 27.62 -24.04
N THR A 403 9.68 27.06 -23.55
CA THR A 403 10.36 25.92 -24.19
C THR A 403 10.76 24.87 -23.17
N LYS A 404 10.61 23.60 -23.56
CA LYS A 404 10.99 22.45 -22.74
C LYS A 404 12.50 22.46 -22.50
N ILE A 405 12.91 22.13 -21.28
CA ILE A 405 14.33 22.20 -20.88
C ILE A 405 15.22 21.29 -21.74
N GLY A 406 14.73 20.10 -22.10
CA GLY A 406 15.44 19.15 -22.96
C GLY A 406 15.66 19.69 -24.38
N THR A 407 14.65 20.30 -24.99
CA THR A 407 14.78 20.85 -26.36
C THR A 407 15.78 22.01 -26.40
N LYS A 408 15.69 22.92 -25.42
CA LYS A 408 16.63 24.06 -25.30
C LYS A 408 18.07 23.59 -25.09
N PHE A 409 18.29 22.54 -24.31
CA PHE A 409 19.62 21.95 -24.15
C PHE A 409 20.14 21.31 -25.44
N ASN A 410 19.29 20.60 -26.17
CA ASN A 410 19.69 19.97 -27.44
C ASN A 410 20.02 21.02 -28.52
N GLU A 411 19.29 22.12 -28.57
CA GLU A 411 19.63 23.28 -29.40
C GLU A 411 20.99 23.88 -29.00
N TYR A 412 21.22 24.10 -27.70
CA TYR A 412 22.50 24.57 -27.20
C TYR A 412 23.66 23.62 -27.60
N LYS A 413 23.49 22.31 -27.41
CA LYS A 413 24.45 21.28 -27.82
C LYS A 413 24.72 21.34 -29.33
N LYS A 414 23.68 21.51 -30.15
CA LYS A 414 23.79 21.65 -31.61
C LYS A 414 24.63 22.88 -31.98
N THR A 415 24.34 24.04 -31.38
CA THR A 415 25.11 25.28 -31.65
C THR A 415 26.60 25.15 -31.28
N ILE A 416 26.93 24.47 -30.17
CA ILE A 416 28.33 24.22 -29.80
C ILE A 416 29.00 23.30 -30.81
N SER A 417 28.31 22.25 -31.24
CA SER A 417 28.85 21.29 -32.21
C SER A 417 29.14 21.96 -33.56
N GLU A 418 28.25 22.85 -34.01
CA GLU A 418 28.41 23.64 -35.24
C GLU A 418 29.59 24.61 -35.13
N LYS A 419 29.70 25.37 -34.03
CA LYS A 419 30.85 26.26 -33.77
C LYS A 419 32.17 25.49 -33.78
N SER A 420 32.20 24.31 -33.16
CA SER A 420 33.38 23.44 -33.12
C SER A 420 33.76 22.91 -34.50
N GLN A 421 32.77 22.56 -35.33
CA GLN A 421 32.99 22.12 -36.72
C GLN A 421 33.53 23.26 -37.60
N VAL A 422 32.97 24.45 -37.47
CA VAL A 422 33.43 25.65 -38.18
C VAL A 422 34.89 25.95 -37.80
N GLN A 423 35.22 25.95 -36.51
CA GLN A 423 36.59 26.18 -36.05
C GLN A 423 37.57 25.14 -36.60
N ARG A 424 37.20 23.84 -36.60
CA ARG A 424 38.01 22.77 -37.21
C ARG A 424 38.23 22.96 -38.71
N ARG A 425 37.22 23.44 -39.45
CA ARG A 425 37.34 23.73 -40.89
C ARG A 425 38.24 24.93 -41.14
N PHE A 426 38.10 26.00 -40.36
CA PHE A 426 38.99 27.17 -40.44
C PHE A 426 40.44 26.79 -40.11
N SER A 427 40.70 26.06 -39.02
CA SER A 427 42.06 25.60 -38.69
C SER A 427 42.67 24.75 -39.80
N LYS A 428 41.90 23.87 -40.45
CA LYS A 428 42.36 23.08 -41.61
C LYS A 428 42.63 23.93 -42.85
N PHE A 429 41.93 25.06 -43.01
CA PHE A 429 42.15 25.99 -44.12
C PHE A 429 43.45 26.78 -43.96
N PHE A 430 43.83 27.16 -42.74
CA PHE A 430 45.10 27.84 -42.45
C PHE A 430 46.33 26.92 -42.37
N LEU A 431 46.12 25.60 -42.34
CA LEU A 431 47.19 24.58 -42.35
C LEU A 431 47.48 24.03 -43.77
N LYS A 432 46.78 24.55 -44.79
CA LYS A 432 47.08 24.35 -46.22
C LYS A 432 47.69 25.62 -46.77
#